data_AF-A0A1Y2CJT5-F1
#
_entry.id   AF-A0A1Y2CJT5-F1
#
_cell.length_a   1.000
_cell.length_b   1.000
_cell.length_c   1.000
_cell.angle_alpha   90.00
_cell.angle_beta   90.00
_cell.angle_gamma   90.00
#
_symmetry.space_group_name_H-M   'P 1'
#
loop_
_entity.id
_entity.type
_entity.pdbx_description
1 polymer ?
#
loop_
_entity_poly.entity_id
_entity_poly.type
_entity_poly.pdbx_seq_one_letter_code
_entity_poly.pdbx_strand_id
1 'polypeptide(L)'
;MGAALLSEPDRLCGILTALVENVPLPITAKIRMLETPEETIKLVKRIEQTGVSAIGLHCRYRSERPKDPGHWDIFETIAKSIEFH
;
A
#
# COMPACT_ATOMS: atom_id res chain seq x y z
N MET A 1 9.26 6.29 -10.47
CA MET A 1 8.24 5.22 -10.67
C MET A 1 7.66 4.79 -9.31
N GLY A 2 6.98 5.70 -8.59
CA GLY A 2 6.39 5.42 -7.27
C GLY A 2 4.88 5.33 -7.35
N ALA A 3 4.18 6.44 -7.05
CA ALA A 3 2.72 6.52 -7.06
C ALA A 3 2.03 6.20 -8.41
N ALA A 4 2.79 6.12 -9.51
CA ALA A 4 2.28 5.71 -10.82
C ALA A 4 1.78 4.26 -10.82
N LEU A 5 2.47 3.35 -10.11
CA LEU A 5 2.06 1.95 -10.01
C LEU A 5 0.74 1.75 -9.27
N LEU A 6 0.29 2.76 -8.50
CA LEU A 6 -1.00 2.71 -7.81
C LEU A 6 -2.19 2.79 -8.80
N SER A 7 -1.96 3.28 -10.03
CA SER A 7 -2.95 3.24 -11.11
C SER A 7 -2.93 1.92 -11.89
N GLU A 8 -1.97 1.02 -11.62
CA GLU A 8 -1.84 -0.30 -12.26
C GLU A 8 -1.77 -1.40 -11.17
N PRO A 9 -2.84 -1.64 -10.37
CA PRO A 9 -2.77 -2.55 -9.22
C PRO A 9 -2.37 -3.99 -9.57
N ASP A 10 -2.76 -4.49 -10.73
CA ASP A 10 -2.41 -5.85 -11.18
C ASP A 10 -0.91 -5.99 -11.43
N ARG A 11 -0.32 -4.98 -12.08
CA ARG A 11 1.12 -4.90 -12.31
C ARG A 11 1.89 -4.74 -11.00
N LEU A 12 1.40 -3.89 -10.09
CA LEU A 12 1.98 -3.73 -8.76
C LEU A 12 2.01 -5.06 -8.01
N CYS A 13 0.87 -5.76 -7.95
CA CYS A 13 0.79 -7.05 -7.25
C CYS A 13 1.69 -8.10 -7.90
N GLY A 14 1.73 -8.17 -9.24
CA GLY A 14 2.61 -9.09 -9.95
C GLY A 14 4.10 -8.87 -9.66
N ILE A 15 4.54 -7.60 -9.55
CA ILE A 15 5.91 -7.27 -9.14
C ILE A 15 6.18 -7.76 -7.71
N LEU A 16 5.26 -7.49 -6.78
CA LEU A 16 5.43 -7.87 -5.38
C LEU A 16 5.46 -9.40 -5.19
N THR A 17 4.53 -10.12 -5.82
CA THR A 17 4.51 -11.59 -5.82
C THR A 17 5.83 -12.15 -6.36
N ALA A 18 6.31 -11.65 -7.51
CA ALA A 18 7.57 -12.11 -8.08
C ALA A 18 8.77 -11.83 -7.15
N LEU A 19 8.79 -10.68 -6.46
CA LEU A 19 9.84 -10.37 -5.48
C LEU A 19 9.78 -11.31 -4.27
N VAL A 20 8.59 -11.53 -3.71
CA VAL A 20 8.38 -12.42 -2.56
C VAL A 20 8.80 -13.86 -2.89
N GLU A 21 8.49 -14.35 -4.09
CA GLU A 21 8.83 -15.72 -4.51
C GLU A 21 10.33 -15.93 -4.78
N ASN A 22 11.05 -14.88 -5.19
CA ASN A 22 12.41 -15.02 -5.73
C ASN A 22 13.51 -14.41 -4.84
N VAL A 23 13.15 -13.61 -3.83
CA VAL A 23 14.11 -12.95 -2.94
C VAL A 23 14.04 -13.59 -1.55
N PRO A 24 15.16 -14.10 -0.99
CA PRO A 24 15.17 -14.78 0.31
C PRO A 24 15.13 -13.80 1.51
N LEU A 25 14.62 -12.58 1.31
CA LEU A 25 14.52 -11.53 2.32
C LEU A 25 13.08 -11.02 2.41
N PRO A 26 12.63 -10.55 3.59
CA PRO A 26 11.32 -9.93 3.75
C PRO A 26 11.11 -8.77 2.78
N ILE A 27 10.05 -8.85 1.98
CA ILE A 27 9.64 -7.78 1.07
C ILE A 27 8.63 -6.89 1.76
N THR A 28 8.79 -5.58 1.63
CA THR A 28 7.86 -4.58 2.15
C THR A 28 7.44 -3.63 1.04
N ALA A 29 6.26 -3.02 1.18
CA ALA A 29 5.77 -2.03 0.23
C ALA A 29 5.47 -0.71 0.93
N LYS A 30 5.79 0.42 0.29
CA LYS A 30 5.39 1.76 0.77
C LYS A 30 4.47 2.43 -0.23
N ILE A 31 3.29 2.85 0.21
CA ILE A 31 2.28 3.47 -0.64
C ILE A 31 1.81 4.83 -0.10
N ARG A 32 0.99 5.52 -0.90
CA ARG A 32 0.17 6.69 -0.52
C ARG A 32 -1.30 6.28 -0.63
N MET A 33 -2.19 7.06 -0.02
CA MET A 33 -3.63 6.85 -0.16
C MET A 33 -4.09 7.08 -1.62
N LEU A 34 -5.06 6.28 -2.05
CA LEU A 34 -5.84 6.49 -3.27
C LEU A 34 -6.94 7.51 -3.02
N GLU A 35 -7.66 7.91 -4.06
CA GLU A 35 -8.69 8.97 -4.06
C GLU A 35 -9.73 8.82 -2.94
N THR A 36 -10.00 7.58 -2.53
CA THR A 36 -10.89 7.27 -1.41
C THR A 36 -10.26 6.31 -0.38
N PRO A 37 -10.73 6.35 0.88
CA PRO A 37 -10.40 5.34 1.88
C PRO A 37 -10.68 3.91 1.44
N GLU A 38 -11.84 3.68 0.82
CA GLU A 38 -12.32 2.37 0.41
C GLU A 38 -11.43 1.78 -0.67
N GLU A 39 -10.98 2.58 -1.63
CA GLU A 39 -10.02 2.17 -2.64
C GLU A 39 -8.65 1.87 -2.02
N THR A 40 -8.23 2.69 -1.05
CA THR A 40 -6.97 2.45 -0.33
C THR A 40 -7.01 1.11 0.41
N ILE A 41 -8.10 0.79 1.12
CA ILE A 41 -8.28 -0.50 1.80
C ILE A 41 -8.28 -1.66 0.80
N LYS A 42 -9.01 -1.54 -0.31
CA LYS A 42 -9.02 -2.56 -1.37
C LYS A 42 -7.60 -2.85 -1.89
N LEU A 43 -6.82 -1.80 -2.13
CA LEU A 43 -5.44 -1.94 -2.60
C LEU A 43 -4.53 -2.58 -1.54
N VAL A 44 -4.63 -2.12 -0.28
CA VAL A 44 -3.80 -2.63 0.82
C VAL A 44 -4.04 -4.12 1.06
N LYS A 45 -5.29 -4.59 1.02
CA LYS A 45 -5.64 -6.03 1.06
C LYS A 45 -5.05 -6.83 -0.11
N ARG A 46 -5.08 -6.26 -1.31
CA ARG A 46 -4.45 -6.91 -2.47
C ARG A 46 -2.94 -7.02 -2.33
N ILE A 47 -2.28 -5.99 -1.78
CA ILE A 47 -0.85 -5.99 -1.53
C ILE A 47 -0.49 -7.03 -0.45
N GLU A 48 -1.24 -7.10 0.65
CA GLU A 48 -1.08 -8.11 1.70
C GLU A 48 -1.10 -9.54 1.12
N GLN A 49 -2.05 -9.84 0.24
CA GLN A 49 -2.18 -11.16 -0.41
C GLN A 49 -0.96 -11.57 -1.27
N THR A 50 -0.07 -10.63 -1.60
CA THR A 50 1.17 -10.95 -2.33
C THR A 50 2.25 -11.58 -1.44
N GLY A 51 2.06 -11.58 -0.12
CA GLY A 51 3.02 -12.13 0.85
C GLY A 51 4.08 -11.14 1.32
N VAL A 52 3.87 -9.84 1.12
CA VAL A 52 4.75 -8.82 1.74
C VAL A 52 4.68 -8.91 3.26
N SER A 53 5.80 -8.69 3.93
CA SER A 53 5.91 -8.78 5.39
C SER A 53 5.44 -7.52 6.12
N ALA A 54 5.37 -6.37 5.42
CA ALA A 54 4.83 -5.13 5.96
C ALA A 54 4.44 -4.14 4.87
N ILE A 55 3.49 -3.25 5.20
CA ILE A 55 3.08 -2.13 4.35
C ILE A 55 3.25 -0.81 5.10
N GLY A 56 4.05 0.10 4.54
CA GLY A 56 4.13 1.48 4.99
C GLY A 56 3.10 2.35 4.28
N LEU A 57 2.11 2.87 5.00
CA LEU A 57 1.16 3.84 4.47
C LEU A 57 1.60 5.26 4.78
N HIS A 58 1.79 6.07 3.74
CA HIS A 58 1.80 7.52 3.90
C HIS A 58 0.36 8.01 3.86
N CYS A 59 -0.15 8.46 5.01
CA CYS A 59 -1.50 8.99 5.20
C CYS A 59 -1.75 10.33 4.49
N ARG A 60 -1.47 10.38 3.18
CA ARG A 60 -1.75 11.50 2.28
C ARG A 60 -2.17 10.94 0.93
N TYR A 61 -3.15 11.58 0.30
CA TYR A 61 -3.55 11.34 -1.08
C TYR A 61 -2.41 11.66 -2.05
N ARG A 62 -2.41 11.06 -3.25
CA ARG A 62 -1.35 11.27 -4.26
C ARG A 62 -1.17 12.75 -4.65
N SER A 63 -2.26 13.50 -4.71
CA SER A 63 -2.29 14.92 -5.09
C SER A 63 -1.69 15.87 -4.05
N GLU A 64 -1.63 15.44 -2.79
CA GLU A 64 -1.21 16.29 -1.66
C GLU A 64 0.31 16.49 -1.60
N ARG A 65 0.71 17.64 -1.08
CA ARG A 65 2.08 18.13 -0.94
C ARG A 65 2.53 18.07 0.52
N PRO A 66 3.84 18.25 0.82
CA PRO A 66 4.34 18.16 2.19
C PRO A 66 3.71 19.13 3.19
N LYS A 67 3.21 20.28 2.72
CA LYS A 67 2.51 21.29 3.53
C LYS A 67 1.11 20.83 3.98
N ASP A 68 0.51 19.90 3.26
CA ASP A 68 -0.82 19.40 3.57
C ASP A 68 -0.71 18.42 4.75
N PRO A 69 -1.63 18.47 5.72
CA PRO A 69 -1.61 17.56 6.86
C PRO A 69 -1.81 16.10 6.42
N GLY A 70 -1.38 15.16 7.24
CA GLY A 70 -1.69 13.74 7.03
C GLY A 70 -3.07 13.40 7.59
N HIS A 71 -3.81 12.55 6.90
CA HIS A 71 -5.09 11.98 7.31
C HIS A 71 -4.87 10.83 8.29
N TRP A 72 -4.47 11.16 9.53
CA TRP A 72 -4.18 10.15 10.56
C TRP A 72 -5.42 9.50 11.15
N ASP A 73 -6.56 10.19 11.07
CA ASP A 73 -7.89 9.72 11.48
C ASP A 73 -8.26 8.38 10.85
N ILE A 74 -7.80 8.13 9.62
CA ILE A 74 -8.12 6.91 8.88
C ILE A 74 -7.09 5.80 8.99
N PHE A 75 -5.93 6.10 9.57
CA PHE A 75 -4.83 5.15 9.67
C PHE A 75 -5.26 3.91 10.45
N GLU A 76 -5.96 4.08 11.57
CA GLU A 76 -6.42 2.96 12.41
C GLU A 76 -7.40 2.05 11.64
N THR A 77 -8.31 2.63 10.86
CA THR A 77 -9.26 1.89 10.03
C THR A 77 -8.54 1.04 8.98
N ILE A 78 -7.53 1.60 8.30
CA ILE A 78 -6.77 0.88 7.29
C ILE A 78 -5.88 -0.18 7.94
N ALA A 79 -5.20 0.15 9.04
CA ALA A 79 -4.31 -0.77 9.74
C ALA A 79 -5.06 -2.01 10.26
N LYS A 80 -6.28 -1.84 10.78
CA LYS A 80 -7.15 -2.95 11.22
C LYS A 80 -7.81 -3.72 10.08
N SER A 81 -7.66 -3.27 8.82
CA SER A 81 -8.28 -3.93 7.67
C SER A 81 -7.45 -5.09 7.11
N ILE A 82 -6.23 -5.27 7.60
CA ILE A 82 -5.26 -6.28 7.20
C ILE A 82 -4.61 -6.93 8.43
N GLU A 83 -4.13 -8.15 8.26
CA GLU A 83 -3.45 -8.97 9.26
C GLU A 83 -2.21 -9.61 8.64
N PHE A 84 -1.02 -9.28 9.15
CA PHE A 84 0.20 -10.01 8.79
C PHE A 84 0.38 -11.17 9.77
N HIS A 85 0.71 -12.35 9.24
CA HIS A 85 0.98 -13.57 10.01
C HIS A 85 2.47 -13.91 10.02
#